data_AF-A0A510KJ33-F1
#
_entry.id   AF-A0A510KJ33-F1
#
_cell.length_a   1.000
_cell.length_b   1.000
_cell.length_c   1.000
_cell.angle_alpha   90.00
_cell.angle_beta   90.00
_cell.angle_gamma   90.00
#
_symmetry.space_group_name_H-M   'P 1'
#
loop_
_entity.id
_entity.type
_entity.pdbx_description
1 polymer ?
#
loop_
_entity_poly.entity_id
_entity_poly.type
_entity_poly.pdbx_seq_one_letter_code
_entity_poly.pdbx_strand_id
1 'polypeptide(L)'
;MVKKRNLQKIKFLVMALVIFSAMSINTFSAPKEVKKLEWKQISLEPDLDGDGIKDKIDVDYAVEGNNVHLKFTPYVFNEKAKFAKGKSVEKIITKTEFEAKFDTFIKGFIAEYPKKGGISSAQKQKTQTPKPEKKQEVTQPIKEIKTNETDKKPVSQKKNTNDSKGNPKNSQTIENKPTEISKQSNMEKAQSSIIEKEKKENELREKEPKETVEVPKNKNLPRGQYSYVKEFNAQRPKNLTFSFQYDKHSPKEMDEFVFVKTPTSIRKEPNSNAKAIKSAAYSHKYRTTGIVKTNTGKSDEWYEVFFDNQLGYIPKSAVEKREFDWNDMMRKVDKTNKFIKEAVSANKKIYVLDDYVPLGGGESGKRDKFGNRANQSEFGYTDKSFKDYINIPDRTIMVVEEENDKYVKVKIDAYDNGTYYLKPSTRRFLKDAGITSEITRFIYVDRASQNEMIIEKNGNSWNVVTSSFVTTGKDAGNSFATPYGTFLIAYSKPVMSYTGSGGGVVGDARYAVRFSGGGYMHGIPSVFEPKNTREQRKAATAKKIGTYPESHKCIRHYDDQIKFIYDWLGNSTPGHSEGLRVPNVPTVMLVK
;
A
#
# COMPACT_ATOMS: atom_id res chain seq x y z
N MET A 1 -5.28 23.32 -1.09
CA MET A 1 -4.58 22.18 -1.76
C MET A 1 -4.71 22.20 -3.28
N VAL A 2 -5.91 22.42 -3.85
CA VAL A 2 -6.23 22.33 -5.30
C VAL A 2 -5.22 23.01 -6.24
N LYS A 3 -4.88 24.29 -6.03
CA LYS A 3 -3.93 25.04 -6.88
C LYS A 3 -2.61 24.30 -7.16
N LYS A 4 -2.07 23.52 -6.20
CA LYS A 4 -0.82 22.76 -6.38
C LYS A 4 -0.94 21.59 -7.37
N ARG A 5 -2.11 20.94 -7.46
CA ARG A 5 -2.33 19.74 -8.30
C ARG A 5 -2.55 20.10 -9.78
N ASN A 6 -3.29 21.18 -10.06
CA ASN A 6 -3.46 21.66 -11.44
C ASN A 6 -2.15 22.25 -11.99
N LEU A 7 -1.36 22.95 -11.15
CA LEU A 7 -0.03 23.44 -11.53
C LEU A 7 0.95 22.30 -11.86
N GLN A 8 0.82 21.12 -11.23
CA GLN A 8 1.62 19.94 -11.60
C GLN A 8 1.21 19.34 -12.96
N LYS A 9 -0.09 19.26 -13.28
CA LYS A 9 -0.56 18.85 -14.63
C LYS A 9 -0.01 19.81 -15.71
N ILE A 10 -0.09 21.12 -15.46
CA ILE A 10 0.36 22.17 -16.40
C ILE A 10 1.88 22.10 -16.63
N LYS A 11 2.69 21.92 -15.58
CA LYS A 11 4.14 21.75 -15.75
C LYS A 11 4.53 20.46 -16.50
N PHE A 12 3.73 19.39 -16.39
CA PHE A 12 3.94 18.16 -17.16
C PHE A 12 3.71 18.37 -18.67
N LEU A 13 2.73 19.19 -19.05
CA LEU A 13 2.44 19.51 -20.45
C LEU A 13 3.60 20.27 -21.11
N VAL A 14 4.12 21.31 -20.44
CA VAL A 14 5.30 22.08 -20.90
C VAL A 14 6.51 21.16 -21.05
N MET A 15 6.81 20.34 -20.03
CA MET A 15 7.97 19.44 -20.04
C MET A 15 7.88 18.33 -21.10
N ALA A 16 6.67 17.87 -21.46
CA ALA A 16 6.48 16.89 -22.53
C ALA A 16 6.72 17.45 -23.94
N LEU A 17 6.53 18.76 -24.14
CA LEU A 17 6.71 19.42 -25.44
C LEU A 17 8.16 19.83 -25.72
N VAL A 18 8.92 20.21 -24.69
CA VAL A 18 10.39 20.43 -24.78
C VAL A 18 11.11 19.19 -25.29
N ILE A 19 10.69 17.99 -24.86
CA ILE A 19 11.28 16.71 -25.31
C ILE A 19 11.06 16.48 -26.82
N PHE A 20 10.00 17.05 -27.41
CA PHE A 20 9.73 17.00 -28.86
C PHE A 20 10.38 18.14 -29.67
N SER A 21 10.94 19.19 -29.05
CA SER A 21 11.73 20.20 -29.78
C SER A 21 13.18 19.74 -30.02
N ALA A 22 13.70 18.84 -29.17
CA ALA A 22 15.04 18.26 -29.28
C ALA A 22 15.23 17.26 -30.44
N MET A 23 14.20 16.95 -31.23
CA MET A 23 14.26 15.99 -32.34
C MET A 23 13.71 16.58 -33.65
N SER A 24 14.53 17.36 -34.37
CA SER A 24 14.62 17.36 -35.85
C SER A 24 15.49 18.51 -36.39
N ILE A 25 16.77 18.26 -36.65
CA ILE A 25 17.49 18.88 -37.77
C ILE A 25 18.29 17.80 -38.47
N ASN A 26 17.65 17.10 -39.40
CA ASN A 26 18.32 16.31 -40.45
C ASN A 26 17.53 16.57 -41.73
N THR A 27 18.12 17.36 -42.63
CA THR A 27 17.50 17.77 -43.89
C THR A 27 17.65 16.68 -44.93
N PHE A 28 16.53 16.03 -45.28
CA PHE A 28 16.43 15.24 -46.50
C PHE A 28 15.15 15.62 -47.23
N SER A 29 15.27 16.07 -48.48
CA SER A 29 14.14 16.54 -49.27
C SER A 29 13.41 15.38 -49.93
N ALA A 30 12.12 15.25 -49.62
CA ALA A 30 11.15 14.46 -50.37
C ALA A 30 9.86 15.30 -50.56
N PRO A 31 8.98 14.97 -51.53
CA PRO A 31 7.82 15.81 -51.86
C PRO A 31 6.85 16.03 -50.69
N LYS A 32 6.14 17.16 -50.70
CA LYS A 32 5.20 17.56 -49.65
C LYS A 32 3.92 16.71 -49.65
N GLU A 33 3.92 15.60 -48.92
CA GLU A 33 2.67 15.13 -48.30
C GLU A 33 2.19 16.16 -47.27
N VAL A 34 0.90 16.47 -47.28
CA VAL A 34 0.28 17.38 -46.31
C VAL A 34 0.13 16.66 -44.98
N LYS A 35 1.14 16.77 -44.10
CA LYS A 35 1.12 16.19 -42.76
C LYS A 35 -0.08 16.70 -41.97
N LYS A 36 -1.07 15.83 -41.78
CA LYS A 36 -2.27 16.07 -40.97
C LYS A 36 -1.88 16.37 -39.53
N LEU A 37 -2.37 17.49 -38.97
CA LEU A 37 -2.09 17.88 -37.58
C LEU A 37 -2.55 16.79 -36.60
N GLU A 38 -1.62 16.22 -35.83
CA GLU A 38 -1.92 15.37 -34.68
C GLU A 38 -2.37 16.23 -33.51
N TRP A 39 -3.67 16.21 -33.21
CA TRP A 39 -4.25 16.82 -32.01
C TRP A 39 -4.17 15.87 -30.81
N LYS A 40 -3.73 16.39 -29.67
CA LYS A 40 -3.58 15.68 -28.39
C LYS A 40 -4.41 16.41 -27.32
N GLN A 41 -5.23 15.67 -26.58
CA GLN A 41 -6.22 16.22 -25.64
C GLN A 41 -5.83 16.00 -24.18
N ILE A 42 -5.97 17.03 -23.33
CA ILE A 42 -5.78 16.91 -21.88
C ILE A 42 -6.95 17.58 -21.12
N SER A 43 -7.56 16.84 -20.20
CA SER A 43 -8.64 17.34 -19.34
C SER A 43 -8.13 17.93 -18.01
N LEU A 44 -8.60 19.12 -17.69
CA LEU A 44 -8.43 19.82 -16.42
C LEU A 44 -9.76 19.86 -15.65
N GLU A 45 -9.68 19.90 -14.32
CA GLU A 45 -10.81 20.07 -13.40
C GLU A 45 -10.63 21.40 -12.64
N PRO A 46 -11.01 22.55 -13.21
CA PRO A 46 -11.19 23.80 -12.48
C PRO A 46 -12.63 23.93 -11.95
N ASP A 47 -12.88 25.06 -11.32
CA ASP A 47 -14.21 25.66 -11.15
C ASP A 47 -14.29 26.75 -12.24
N LEU A 48 -15.24 26.65 -13.18
CA LEU A 48 -15.38 27.55 -14.34
C LEU A 48 -16.37 28.67 -14.08
N ASP A 49 -17.53 28.41 -13.50
CA ASP A 49 -18.56 29.44 -13.31
C ASP A 49 -18.59 30.06 -11.89
N GLY A 50 -17.80 29.54 -10.95
CA GLY A 50 -17.66 30.08 -9.60
C GLY A 50 -18.66 29.53 -8.58
N ASP A 51 -19.49 28.55 -8.93
CA ASP A 51 -20.46 27.96 -7.99
C ASP A 51 -19.84 27.01 -6.94
N GLY A 52 -18.54 26.73 -7.04
CA GLY A 52 -17.78 25.87 -6.12
C GLY A 52 -17.82 24.38 -6.47
N ILE A 53 -18.55 23.98 -7.51
CA ILE A 53 -18.54 22.63 -8.07
C ILE A 53 -17.30 22.47 -8.99
N LYS A 54 -17.02 21.23 -9.40
CA LYS A 54 -15.96 20.92 -10.35
C LYS A 54 -16.51 20.86 -11.78
N ASP A 55 -16.04 21.79 -12.57
CA ASP A 55 -16.19 21.81 -14.01
C ASP A 55 -15.06 21.05 -14.71
N LYS A 56 -15.12 21.01 -16.04
CA LYS A 56 -14.10 20.42 -16.88
C LYS A 56 -13.69 21.39 -18.00
N ILE A 57 -12.39 21.51 -18.25
CA ILE A 57 -11.88 22.05 -19.52
C ILE A 57 -11.16 20.92 -20.23
N ASP A 58 -11.49 20.67 -21.48
CA ASP A 58 -10.62 19.93 -22.39
C ASP A 58 -9.73 20.91 -23.16
N VAL A 59 -8.43 20.63 -23.17
CA VAL A 59 -7.44 21.39 -23.93
C VAL A 59 -6.88 20.46 -25.01
N ASP A 60 -7.28 20.70 -26.25
CA ASP A 60 -6.68 20.05 -27.42
C ASP A 60 -5.50 20.91 -27.89
N TYR A 61 -4.38 20.28 -28.24
CA TYR A 61 -3.23 20.96 -28.81
C TYR A 61 -2.59 20.16 -29.96
N ALA A 62 -2.06 20.88 -30.95
CA ALA A 62 -1.30 20.33 -32.06
C ALA A 62 -0.06 21.20 -32.32
N VAL A 63 1.04 20.59 -32.77
CA VAL A 63 2.31 21.29 -33.02
C VAL A 63 2.59 21.31 -34.52
N GLU A 64 2.86 22.50 -35.06
CA GLU A 64 3.15 22.71 -36.47
C GLU A 64 4.35 23.65 -36.61
N GLY A 65 5.50 23.12 -37.07
CA GLY A 65 6.74 23.89 -37.17
C GLY A 65 7.17 24.47 -35.81
N ASN A 66 7.14 25.80 -35.68
CA ASN A 66 7.42 26.51 -34.42
C ASN A 66 6.15 26.96 -33.66
N ASN A 67 4.97 26.67 -34.19
CA ASN A 67 3.69 27.06 -33.62
C ASN A 67 3.03 25.90 -32.85
N VAL A 68 2.25 26.26 -31.85
CA VAL A 68 1.34 25.37 -31.13
C VAL A 68 -0.07 25.92 -31.29
N HIS A 69 -0.91 25.15 -31.97
CA HIS A 69 -2.34 25.38 -32.07
C HIS A 69 -3.01 24.84 -30.81
N LEU A 70 -3.91 25.61 -30.21
CA LEU A 70 -4.57 25.29 -28.94
C LEU A 70 -6.08 25.51 -29.07
N LYS A 71 -6.86 24.60 -28.50
CA LYS A 71 -8.32 24.67 -28.45
C LYS A 71 -8.79 24.36 -27.03
N PHE A 72 -9.52 25.30 -26.45
CA PHE A 72 -10.01 25.26 -25.07
C PHE A 72 -11.52 25.04 -25.14
N THR A 73 -11.97 23.87 -24.73
CA THR A 73 -13.38 23.49 -24.72
C THR A 73 -13.88 23.37 -23.28
N PRO A 74 -14.66 24.35 -22.79
CA PRO A 74 -15.21 24.34 -21.45
C PRO A 74 -16.47 23.48 -21.35
N TYR A 75 -16.69 22.89 -20.17
CA TYR A 75 -17.85 22.08 -19.83
C TYR A 75 -18.26 22.38 -18.38
N VAL A 76 -19.45 22.99 -18.20
CA VAL A 76 -19.98 23.38 -16.88
C VAL A 76 -20.90 22.29 -16.35
N PHE A 77 -20.79 21.93 -15.07
CA PHE A 77 -21.61 20.90 -14.43
C PHE A 77 -22.97 21.47 -13.99
N ASN A 78 -24.05 21.13 -14.69
CA ASN A 78 -25.37 21.70 -14.42
C ASN A 78 -26.16 20.94 -13.34
N GLU A 79 -27.22 21.59 -12.85
CA GLU A 79 -28.16 21.09 -11.83
C GLU A 79 -28.87 19.77 -12.20
N LYS A 80 -28.81 19.34 -13.48
CA LYS A 80 -29.29 18.02 -13.93
C LYS A 80 -28.18 16.95 -13.90
N ALA A 81 -27.14 17.20 -13.10
CA ALA A 81 -25.94 16.38 -12.90
C ALA A 81 -25.18 16.02 -14.20
N LYS A 82 -25.14 16.95 -15.17
CA LYS A 82 -24.52 16.73 -16.49
C LYS A 82 -23.63 17.89 -16.91
N PHE A 83 -22.54 17.57 -17.58
CA PHE A 83 -21.63 18.55 -18.19
C PHE A 83 -22.24 19.17 -19.46
N ALA A 84 -22.56 20.46 -19.42
CA ALA A 84 -22.97 21.26 -20.56
C ALA A 84 -21.76 21.89 -21.25
N LYS A 85 -21.58 21.61 -22.55
CA LYS A 85 -20.46 22.12 -23.35
C LYS A 85 -20.65 23.61 -23.66
N GLY A 86 -19.69 24.44 -23.23
CA GLY A 86 -19.65 25.87 -23.55
C GLY A 86 -18.96 26.16 -24.90
N LYS A 87 -18.88 27.45 -25.25
CA LYS A 87 -18.20 27.90 -26.49
C LYS A 87 -16.69 27.65 -26.40
N SER A 88 -16.13 26.90 -27.34
CA SER A 88 -14.68 26.72 -27.44
C SER A 88 -13.98 28.00 -27.89
N VAL A 89 -12.75 28.21 -27.42
CA VAL A 89 -11.84 29.26 -27.89
C VAL A 89 -10.59 28.61 -28.48
N GLU A 90 -10.12 29.13 -29.61
CA GLU A 90 -8.90 28.65 -30.28
C GLU A 90 -7.84 29.74 -30.29
N LYS A 91 -6.56 29.34 -30.18
CA LYS A 91 -5.42 30.25 -30.18
C LYS A 91 -4.17 29.56 -30.72
N ILE A 92 -3.42 30.29 -31.53
CA ILE A 92 -2.09 29.88 -32.02
C ILE A 92 -1.06 30.73 -31.27
N ILE A 93 -0.02 30.09 -30.72
CA ILE A 93 1.14 30.75 -30.11
C ILE A 93 2.44 30.03 -30.50
N THR A 94 3.58 30.71 -30.36
CA THR A 94 4.89 30.08 -30.59
C THR A 94 5.22 29.08 -29.47
N LYS A 95 6.09 28.08 -29.73
CA LYS A 95 6.58 27.14 -28.71
C LYS A 95 7.16 27.85 -27.48
N THR A 96 8.00 28.85 -27.69
CA THR A 96 8.63 29.64 -26.61
C THR A 96 7.58 30.35 -25.74
N GLU A 97 6.53 30.91 -26.34
CA GLU A 97 5.43 31.53 -25.58
C GLU A 97 4.52 30.51 -24.92
N PHE A 98 4.33 29.33 -25.50
CA PHE A 98 3.62 28.23 -24.85
C PHE A 98 4.31 27.84 -23.55
N GLU A 99 5.62 27.56 -23.60
CA GLU A 99 6.41 27.16 -22.44
C GLU A 99 6.43 28.25 -21.34
N ALA A 100 6.51 29.52 -21.72
CA ALA A 100 6.57 30.65 -20.78
C ALA A 100 5.20 31.16 -20.28
N LYS A 101 4.13 31.06 -21.07
CA LYS A 101 2.85 31.77 -20.82
C LYS A 101 1.61 30.87 -20.76
N PHE A 102 1.68 29.57 -21.04
CA PHE A 102 0.48 28.71 -21.07
C PHE A 102 -0.29 28.66 -19.73
N ASP A 103 0.43 28.63 -18.59
CA ASP A 103 -0.20 28.69 -17.25
C ASP A 103 -0.95 30.03 -17.04
N THR A 104 -0.41 31.14 -17.53
CA THR A 104 -1.07 32.45 -17.55
C THR A 104 -2.30 32.44 -18.46
N PHE A 105 -2.22 31.80 -19.63
CA PHE A 105 -3.36 31.69 -20.54
C PHE A 105 -4.51 30.87 -19.94
N ILE A 106 -4.22 29.70 -19.36
CA ILE A 106 -5.22 28.88 -18.66
C ILE A 106 -5.91 29.68 -17.54
N LYS A 107 -5.14 30.47 -16.78
CA LYS A 107 -5.69 31.33 -15.72
C LYS A 107 -6.54 32.47 -16.27
N GLY A 108 -6.13 33.11 -17.37
CA GLY A 108 -6.92 34.12 -18.08
C GLY A 108 -8.25 33.54 -18.54
N PHE A 109 -8.22 32.42 -19.28
CA PHE A 109 -9.42 31.74 -19.74
C PHE A 109 -10.39 31.35 -18.60
N ILE A 110 -9.87 30.85 -17.47
CA ILE A 110 -10.70 30.54 -16.27
C ILE A 110 -11.24 31.81 -15.59
N ALA A 111 -10.53 32.93 -15.65
CA ALA A 111 -10.98 34.19 -15.06
C ALA A 111 -12.01 34.93 -15.95
N GLU A 112 -11.84 34.86 -17.27
CA GLU A 112 -12.70 35.47 -18.29
C GLU A 112 -13.98 34.65 -18.56
N TYR A 113 -14.02 33.37 -18.16
CA TYR A 113 -15.21 32.54 -18.32
C TYR A 113 -16.40 33.07 -17.50
N PRO A 114 -17.63 33.17 -18.08
CA PRO A 114 -18.80 33.72 -17.39
C PRO A 114 -19.10 33.06 -16.05
N LYS A 115 -19.39 33.88 -15.03
CA LYS A 115 -19.67 33.43 -13.66
C LYS A 115 -21.17 33.37 -13.35
N LYS A 116 -21.57 32.39 -12.54
CA LYS A 116 -22.96 32.15 -12.12
C LYS A 116 -23.33 33.09 -10.98
N GLY A 117 -23.96 34.21 -11.33
CA GLY A 117 -24.15 35.37 -10.46
C GLY A 117 -23.27 36.52 -10.94
N GLY A 118 -23.88 37.49 -11.63
CA GLY A 118 -23.14 38.45 -12.46
C GLY A 118 -22.46 39.58 -11.67
N ILE A 119 -21.15 39.45 -11.43
CA ILE A 119 -20.26 40.60 -11.22
C ILE A 119 -18.98 40.37 -12.06
N SER A 120 -18.74 41.22 -13.06
CA SER A 120 -17.52 41.17 -13.87
C SER A 120 -16.38 41.98 -13.25
N SER A 121 -15.23 41.35 -13.03
CA SER A 121 -14.03 41.98 -12.47
C SER A 121 -13.19 42.68 -13.55
N ALA A 122 -13.75 43.73 -14.16
CA ALA A 122 -13.07 44.52 -15.19
C ALA A 122 -11.95 45.41 -14.61
N GLN A 123 -10.70 44.92 -14.62
CA GLN A 123 -9.54 45.72 -14.24
C GLN A 123 -9.08 46.59 -15.42
N LYS A 124 -9.30 47.90 -15.32
CA LYS A 124 -9.12 48.86 -16.42
C LYS A 124 -7.67 48.99 -16.91
N GLN A 125 -7.46 48.91 -18.22
CA GLN A 125 -6.32 49.55 -18.87
C GLN A 125 -6.46 51.09 -18.78
N LYS A 126 -5.31 51.80 -18.76
CA LYS A 126 -5.27 53.26 -18.92
C LYS A 126 -5.06 53.63 -20.40
N THR A 127 -6.14 54.03 -21.08
CA THR A 127 -6.07 54.98 -22.21
C THR A 127 -7.33 55.85 -22.24
N GLN A 128 -7.25 56.97 -22.98
CA GLN A 128 -8.02 58.22 -22.85
C GLN A 128 -9.57 58.19 -23.01
N THR A 129 -10.19 59.30 -22.60
CA THR A 129 -11.60 59.78 -22.66
C THR A 129 -12.29 59.74 -24.06
N PRO A 130 -13.64 59.96 -24.20
CA PRO A 130 -14.62 60.56 -23.26
C PRO A 130 -16.00 59.84 -23.06
N LYS A 131 -16.89 60.50 -22.28
CA LYS A 131 -18.34 60.29 -21.94
C LYS A 131 -19.30 60.12 -23.15
N PRO A 132 -20.62 59.75 -23.01
CA PRO A 132 -21.53 59.73 -21.82
C PRO A 132 -22.40 58.41 -21.71
N GLU A 133 -23.54 58.19 -21.00
CA GLU A 133 -24.31 58.80 -19.87
C GLU A 133 -25.29 57.77 -19.17
N LYS A 134 -26.15 58.24 -18.23
CA LYS A 134 -27.53 57.82 -17.79
C LYS A 134 -27.92 56.30 -17.72
N LYS A 135 -28.25 55.75 -16.53
CA LYS A 135 -29.57 55.67 -15.80
C LYS A 135 -30.56 54.61 -16.39
N GLN A 136 -31.41 53.85 -15.68
CA GLN A 136 -31.94 53.75 -14.27
C GLN A 136 -32.39 52.25 -14.05
N GLU A 137 -32.37 51.54 -12.90
CA GLU A 137 -33.04 51.64 -11.56
C GLU A 137 -34.22 50.63 -11.38
N VAL A 138 -34.71 50.43 -10.12
CA VAL A 138 -35.94 49.70 -9.65
C VAL A 138 -35.80 48.28 -9.03
N THR A 139 -35.42 48.28 -7.74
CA THR A 139 -35.97 47.61 -6.53
C THR A 139 -37.12 46.55 -6.52
N GLN A 140 -36.88 45.43 -5.79
CA GLN A 140 -37.67 44.86 -4.62
C GLN A 140 -39.08 44.20 -4.80
N PRO A 141 -39.71 43.56 -3.76
CA PRO A 141 -39.18 42.75 -2.62
C PRO A 141 -40.00 41.47 -2.17
N ILE A 142 -39.35 40.60 -1.38
CA ILE A 142 -39.78 39.93 -0.11
C ILE A 142 -41.20 39.35 0.09
N LYS A 143 -41.29 38.08 0.58
CA LYS A 143 -42.11 37.71 1.77
C LYS A 143 -41.64 36.43 2.50
N GLU A 144 -41.70 36.45 3.83
CA GLU A 144 -41.47 35.31 4.75
C GLU A 144 -42.79 34.66 5.19
N ILE A 145 -42.70 33.51 5.88
CA ILE A 145 -43.43 33.17 7.12
C ILE A 145 -42.74 31.96 7.81
N LYS A 146 -42.86 31.83 9.14
CA LYS A 146 -42.31 30.74 9.98
C LYS A 146 -43.38 30.23 10.96
N THR A 147 -43.36 28.94 11.32
CA THR A 147 -43.67 28.47 12.70
C THR A 147 -43.21 27.04 13.01
N ASN A 148 -43.09 26.79 14.31
CA ASN A 148 -42.62 25.61 15.06
C ASN A 148 -43.65 24.41 15.02
N GLU A 149 -43.52 23.22 15.66
CA GLU A 149 -42.54 22.64 16.61
C GLU A 149 -42.65 21.08 16.76
N THR A 150 -41.81 20.50 17.65
CA THR A 150 -41.89 19.22 18.45
C THR A 150 -41.99 17.78 17.87
N ASP A 151 -40.98 16.98 18.24
CA ASP A 151 -40.97 15.58 18.75
C ASP A 151 -41.87 14.43 18.24
N LYS A 152 -41.24 13.37 17.67
CA LYS A 152 -41.06 12.03 18.32
C LYS A 152 -40.21 11.04 17.48
N LYS A 153 -39.88 9.87 18.07
CA LYS A 153 -38.96 8.82 17.56
C LYS A 153 -39.69 7.45 17.42
N PRO A 154 -39.03 6.35 17.00
CA PRO A 154 -39.15 5.72 15.68
C PRO A 154 -40.01 4.44 15.62
N VAL A 155 -40.30 3.92 14.43
CA VAL A 155 -40.96 2.62 14.20
C VAL A 155 -40.21 1.79 13.13
N SER A 156 -40.25 0.46 13.25
CA SER A 156 -39.59 -0.52 12.37
C SER A 156 -40.46 -1.00 11.20
N GLN A 157 -39.87 -1.72 10.24
CA GLN A 157 -40.62 -2.47 9.21
C GLN A 157 -40.24 -3.97 9.20
N LYS A 158 -41.15 -4.80 8.68
CA LYS A 158 -41.22 -6.25 8.90
C LYS A 158 -40.59 -7.09 7.78
N LYS A 159 -40.29 -8.35 8.09
CA LYS A 159 -40.25 -9.46 7.12
C LYS A 159 -41.61 -9.62 6.42
N ASN A 160 -41.58 -10.26 5.25
CA ASN A 160 -42.66 -11.14 4.79
C ASN A 160 -42.04 -12.45 4.27
N THR A 161 -42.83 -13.52 4.30
CA THR A 161 -42.53 -14.90 3.85
C THR A 161 -43.79 -15.51 3.26
N ASN A 162 -43.68 -16.45 2.33
CA ASN A 162 -44.72 -17.45 2.05
C ASN A 162 -44.15 -18.61 1.22
N ASP A 163 -44.65 -19.81 1.47
CA ASP A 163 -44.31 -21.07 0.79
C ASP A 163 -45.44 -21.57 -0.12
N SER A 164 -45.14 -22.43 -1.10
CA SER A 164 -45.97 -23.62 -1.43
C SER A 164 -45.30 -24.55 -2.47
N LYS A 165 -45.80 -25.80 -2.54
CA LYS A 165 -45.27 -26.92 -3.36
C LYS A 165 -46.18 -27.25 -4.55
N GLY A 166 -45.65 -27.85 -5.63
CA GLY A 166 -46.45 -28.52 -6.67
C GLY A 166 -45.64 -29.02 -7.89
N ASN A 167 -45.92 -30.24 -8.36
CA ASN A 167 -45.42 -30.94 -9.58
C ASN A 167 -46.63 -31.80 -10.10
N PRO A 168 -46.67 -32.54 -11.26
CA PRO A 168 -45.55 -33.04 -12.10
C PRO A 168 -45.75 -33.21 -13.65
N LYS A 169 -44.66 -33.55 -14.38
CA LYS A 169 -44.57 -34.21 -15.73
C LYS A 169 -45.12 -33.40 -16.95
N ASN A 170 -44.76 -33.66 -18.23
CA ASN A 170 -44.00 -34.78 -18.85
C ASN A 170 -43.09 -34.35 -20.05
N SER A 171 -42.21 -35.27 -20.48
CA SER A 171 -41.18 -35.26 -21.55
C SER A 171 -41.36 -34.47 -22.86
N GLN A 172 -40.23 -33.97 -23.41
CA GLN A 172 -39.59 -34.55 -24.61
C GLN A 172 -38.08 -34.18 -24.71
N THR A 173 -37.31 -34.87 -25.56
CA THR A 173 -35.83 -34.93 -25.50
C THR A 173 -35.19 -34.56 -26.85
N ILE A 174 -34.18 -33.69 -26.85
CA ILE A 174 -33.18 -33.54 -27.93
C ILE A 174 -31.80 -33.28 -27.29
N GLU A 175 -30.74 -33.89 -27.82
CA GLU A 175 -29.35 -33.69 -27.38
C GLU A 175 -28.73 -32.40 -27.95
N ASN A 176 -27.86 -31.72 -27.18
CA ASN A 176 -26.43 -31.58 -27.53
C ASN A 176 -25.64 -30.69 -26.53
N LYS A 177 -24.47 -31.21 -26.14
CA LYS A 177 -23.21 -30.52 -25.77
C LYS A 177 -23.24 -29.21 -24.94
N PRO A 178 -22.72 -29.22 -23.68
CA PRO A 178 -22.37 -28.00 -22.95
C PRO A 178 -21.14 -27.30 -23.57
N THR A 179 -21.19 -25.97 -23.70
CA THR A 179 -20.05 -25.17 -24.15
C THR A 179 -19.29 -24.60 -22.96
N GLU A 180 -18.12 -25.17 -22.63
CA GLU A 180 -17.16 -24.49 -21.76
C GLU A 180 -16.61 -23.23 -22.45
N ILE A 181 -16.76 -22.06 -21.83
CA ILE A 181 -16.17 -20.82 -22.33
C ILE A 181 -15.08 -20.34 -21.38
N SER A 182 -13.85 -20.51 -21.87
CA SER A 182 -12.56 -20.18 -21.26
C SER A 182 -12.51 -18.98 -20.32
N LYS A 183 -12.14 -19.23 -19.06
CA LYS A 183 -11.52 -18.22 -18.16
C LYS A 183 -10.05 -18.50 -17.84
N GLN A 184 -9.56 -19.73 -18.04
CA GLN A 184 -8.18 -20.15 -17.74
C GLN A 184 -7.12 -19.60 -18.71
N SER A 185 -7.37 -19.65 -20.03
CA SER A 185 -6.36 -19.43 -21.07
C SER A 185 -5.68 -18.04 -21.06
N ASN A 186 -6.31 -17.04 -20.45
CA ASN A 186 -5.73 -15.70 -20.29
C ASN A 186 -4.76 -15.59 -19.09
N MET A 187 -4.84 -16.49 -18.11
CA MET A 187 -3.84 -16.54 -17.02
C MET A 187 -2.55 -17.21 -17.49
N GLU A 188 -2.64 -18.35 -18.17
CA GLU A 188 -1.48 -19.10 -18.66
C GLU A 188 -0.61 -18.28 -19.62
N LYS A 189 -1.22 -17.56 -20.58
CA LYS A 189 -0.51 -16.66 -21.50
C LYS A 189 0.17 -15.48 -20.80
N ALA A 190 -0.39 -15.00 -19.68
CA ALA A 190 0.23 -13.93 -18.89
C ALA A 190 1.40 -14.46 -18.04
N GLN A 191 1.34 -15.71 -17.58
CA GLN A 191 2.41 -16.35 -16.80
C GLN A 191 3.58 -16.77 -17.70
N SER A 192 3.33 -17.44 -18.83
CA SER A 192 4.38 -17.96 -19.72
C SER A 192 5.27 -16.86 -20.32
N SER A 193 4.66 -15.75 -20.77
CA SER A 193 5.38 -14.60 -21.35
C SER A 193 6.24 -13.79 -20.35
N ILE A 194 6.14 -14.09 -19.05
CA ILE A 194 7.03 -13.55 -18.00
C ILE A 194 8.18 -14.54 -17.76
N ILE A 195 7.89 -15.83 -17.59
CA ILE A 195 8.89 -16.90 -17.37
C ILE A 195 9.98 -16.92 -18.46
N GLU A 196 9.60 -16.67 -19.71
CA GLU A 196 10.53 -16.64 -20.85
C GLU A 196 11.52 -15.46 -20.80
N LYS A 197 11.15 -14.35 -20.15
CA LYS A 197 12.06 -13.21 -19.91
C LYS A 197 12.98 -13.46 -18.71
N GLU A 198 12.47 -14.13 -17.68
CA GLU A 198 13.24 -14.43 -16.46
C GLU A 198 14.39 -15.41 -16.73
N LYS A 199 14.24 -16.37 -17.66
CA LYS A 199 15.35 -17.24 -18.09
C LYS A 199 16.58 -16.45 -18.56
N LYS A 200 16.38 -15.46 -19.44
CA LYS A 200 17.47 -14.64 -20.03
C LYS A 200 18.12 -13.68 -19.04
N GLU A 201 17.52 -13.41 -17.89
CA GLU A 201 18.11 -12.55 -16.85
C GLU A 201 18.91 -13.38 -15.81
N ASN A 202 18.60 -14.66 -15.64
CA ASN A 202 19.33 -15.54 -14.72
C ASN A 202 20.71 -16.00 -15.27
N GLU A 203 20.80 -16.30 -16.57
CA GLU A 203 22.06 -16.73 -17.24
C GLU A 203 23.20 -15.70 -17.14
N LEU A 204 22.88 -14.44 -16.83
CA LEU A 204 23.83 -13.34 -16.66
C LEU A 204 24.34 -13.15 -15.22
N ARG A 205 23.89 -13.95 -14.24
CA ARG A 205 24.18 -13.73 -12.80
C ARG A 205 25.10 -14.75 -12.12
N GLU A 206 25.51 -15.83 -12.78
CA GLU A 206 26.33 -16.89 -12.15
C GLU A 206 27.84 -16.55 -12.01
N LYS A 207 28.23 -15.26 -12.01
CA LYS A 207 29.64 -14.83 -12.09
C LYS A 207 30.00 -13.66 -11.16
N GLU A 208 29.57 -13.68 -9.90
CA GLU A 208 30.12 -12.82 -8.84
C GLU A 208 30.58 -13.65 -7.61
N PRO A 209 31.76 -13.37 -7.00
CA PRO A 209 32.25 -14.14 -5.85
C PRO A 209 31.46 -13.86 -4.57
N LYS A 210 31.36 -14.86 -3.69
CA LYS A 210 30.80 -14.68 -2.34
C LYS A 210 31.86 -14.13 -1.40
N GLU A 211 31.77 -12.84 -1.07
CA GLU A 211 32.64 -12.19 -0.09
C GLU A 211 32.21 -12.52 1.34
N THR A 212 33.17 -12.85 2.22
CA THR A 212 32.90 -13.35 3.58
C THR A 212 32.70 -12.19 4.56
N VAL A 213 31.47 -11.71 4.70
CA VAL A 213 31.14 -10.53 5.52
C VAL A 213 31.28 -10.82 7.02
N GLU A 214 32.09 -10.02 7.72
CA GLU A 214 32.23 -10.07 9.18
C GLU A 214 30.91 -9.79 9.92
N VAL A 215 30.73 -10.41 11.09
CA VAL A 215 29.59 -10.13 11.99
C VAL A 215 29.57 -8.64 12.36
N PRO A 216 28.49 -7.89 12.07
CA PRO A 216 28.34 -6.50 12.49
C PRO A 216 28.18 -6.43 14.02
N LYS A 217 29.31 -6.35 14.71
CA LYS A 217 29.38 -6.07 16.15
C LYS A 217 28.87 -4.65 16.37
N ASN A 218 27.94 -4.48 17.31
CA ASN A 218 27.47 -3.16 17.74
C ASN A 218 28.63 -2.44 18.46
N LYS A 219 29.52 -1.79 17.68
CA LYS A 219 30.69 -1.04 18.19
C LYS A 219 30.18 0.05 19.14
N ASN A 220 30.87 0.24 20.26
CA ASN A 220 30.55 1.28 21.24
C ASN A 220 30.32 2.61 20.52
N LEU A 221 29.08 3.10 20.55
CA LEU A 221 28.70 4.26 19.76
C LEU A 221 29.39 5.52 20.31
N PRO A 222 29.75 6.49 19.45
CA PRO A 222 30.05 7.82 19.94
C PRO A 222 28.81 8.35 20.66
N ARG A 223 28.90 8.54 21.97
CA ARG A 223 27.86 9.21 22.77
C ARG A 223 28.02 10.72 22.64
N GLY A 224 26.91 11.45 22.61
CA GLY A 224 26.95 12.90 22.79
C GLY A 224 27.29 13.35 24.20
N GLN A 225 27.47 14.66 24.36
CA GLN A 225 27.86 15.32 25.61
C GLN A 225 26.70 15.52 26.61
N TYR A 226 25.49 15.02 26.32
CA TYR A 226 24.29 15.27 27.11
C TYR A 226 23.77 13.99 27.77
N SER A 227 23.33 14.09 29.03
CA SER A 227 22.77 12.97 29.77
C SER A 227 21.45 12.47 29.16
N TYR A 228 21.38 11.16 28.91
CA TYR A 228 20.17 10.52 28.42
C TYR A 228 19.07 10.44 29.50
N VAL A 229 17.83 10.69 29.08
CA VAL A 229 16.60 10.26 29.78
C VAL A 229 16.39 8.76 29.59
N LYS A 230 16.74 8.24 28.40
CA LYS A 230 16.70 6.82 28.05
C LYS A 230 17.75 6.52 27.00
N GLU A 231 18.65 5.59 27.27
CA GLU A 231 19.59 5.04 26.27
C GLU A 231 18.95 3.86 25.52
N PHE A 232 19.36 3.67 24.26
CA PHE A 232 19.01 2.53 23.41
C PHE A 232 20.29 1.74 23.09
N ASN A 233 20.57 0.72 23.91
CA ASN A 233 21.80 -0.07 23.88
C ASN A 233 21.54 -1.59 23.83
N ALA A 234 20.35 -1.99 23.37
CA ALA A 234 19.91 -3.38 23.32
C ALA A 234 20.91 -4.26 22.54
N GLN A 235 21.41 -5.32 23.18
CA GLN A 235 22.29 -6.27 22.53
C GLN A 235 21.48 -7.23 21.65
N ARG A 236 22.04 -7.60 20.50
CA ARG A 236 21.52 -8.66 19.64
C ARG A 236 21.63 -10.02 20.37
N PRO A 237 20.64 -10.92 20.25
CA PRO A 237 20.73 -12.29 20.78
C PRO A 237 22.03 -13.00 20.37
N LYS A 238 22.74 -13.59 21.35
CA LYS A 238 24.05 -14.24 21.14
C LYS A 238 24.01 -15.45 20.21
N ASN A 239 22.82 -16.01 19.95
CA ASN A 239 22.59 -17.13 19.05
C ASN A 239 22.20 -16.69 17.62
N LEU A 240 22.18 -15.39 17.31
CA LEU A 240 22.01 -14.88 15.94
C LEU A 240 23.36 -14.60 15.27
N THR A 241 23.53 -15.16 14.09
CA THR A 241 24.57 -14.84 13.10
C THR A 241 23.97 -14.00 11.97
N PHE A 242 24.80 -13.20 11.29
CA PHE A 242 24.38 -12.21 10.30
C PHE A 242 25.03 -12.47 8.93
N SER A 243 25.11 -13.74 8.55
CA SER A 243 25.61 -14.20 7.26
C SER A 243 24.50 -14.08 6.21
N PHE A 244 24.16 -12.84 5.88
CA PHE A 244 23.10 -12.49 4.94
C PHE A 244 23.25 -13.22 3.60
N GLN A 245 22.19 -13.90 3.15
CA GLN A 245 22.07 -14.38 1.77
C GLN A 245 21.65 -13.26 0.82
N TYR A 246 20.94 -12.24 1.34
CA TYR A 246 20.53 -11.06 0.59
C TYR A 246 20.40 -9.84 1.51
N ASP A 247 21.24 -8.83 1.31
CA ASP A 247 21.41 -7.70 2.24
C ASP A 247 21.06 -6.32 1.64
N LYS A 248 20.71 -6.25 0.35
CA LYS A 248 20.54 -5.00 -0.42
C LYS A 248 19.60 -3.96 0.24
N HIS A 249 18.58 -4.43 0.97
CA HIS A 249 17.64 -3.59 1.71
C HIS A 249 17.74 -3.74 3.23
N SER A 250 18.73 -4.52 3.71
CA SER A 250 18.98 -4.81 5.12
C SER A 250 19.74 -3.66 5.78
N PRO A 251 19.13 -2.88 6.70
CA PRO A 251 19.75 -1.68 7.22
C PRO A 251 20.65 -2.05 8.42
N LYS A 252 21.82 -2.64 8.12
CA LYS A 252 22.73 -3.34 9.06
C LYS A 252 23.05 -2.63 10.38
N GLU A 253 22.99 -1.30 10.40
CA GLU A 253 23.33 -0.42 11.53
C GLU A 253 22.11 0.33 12.13
N MET A 254 20.87 -0.05 11.78
CA MET A 254 19.63 0.62 12.19
C MET A 254 18.76 -0.22 13.13
N ASP A 255 19.37 -0.98 14.04
CA ASP A 255 18.63 -1.74 15.07
C ASP A 255 17.67 -0.84 15.85
N GLU A 256 18.18 0.33 16.25
CA GLU A 256 17.46 1.36 16.99
C GLU A 256 17.41 2.62 16.12
N PHE A 257 16.21 3.03 15.66
CA PHE A 257 16.07 4.14 14.72
C PHE A 257 14.86 5.04 14.99
N VAL A 258 14.92 6.26 14.46
CA VAL A 258 13.79 7.18 14.40
C VAL A 258 13.32 7.40 12.97
N PHE A 259 12.01 7.33 12.77
CA PHE A 259 11.31 7.62 11.53
C PHE A 259 10.81 9.08 11.52
N VAL A 260 11.09 9.84 10.46
CA VAL A 260 10.68 11.25 10.35
C VAL A 260 9.24 11.36 9.83
N LYS A 261 8.30 11.59 10.75
CA LYS A 261 6.88 11.83 10.45
C LYS A 261 6.56 13.26 10.04
N THR A 262 7.33 14.24 10.52
CA THR A 262 7.18 15.65 10.18
C THR A 262 8.53 16.21 9.72
N PRO A 263 8.64 16.81 8.52
CA PRO A 263 9.88 17.43 8.06
C PRO A 263 10.40 18.47 9.06
N THR A 264 11.69 18.41 9.38
CA THR A 264 12.32 19.20 10.43
C THR A 264 13.82 19.38 10.17
N SER A 265 14.56 19.97 11.11
CA SER A 265 16.02 20.05 11.08
C SER A 265 16.64 19.23 12.20
N ILE A 266 17.68 18.48 11.89
CA ILE A 266 18.65 17.97 12.87
C ILE A 266 19.56 19.14 13.26
N ARG A 267 19.82 19.30 14.56
CA ARG A 267 20.58 20.43 15.14
C ARG A 267 21.83 19.94 15.87
N LYS A 268 22.82 20.83 16.04
CA LYS A 268 24.06 20.52 16.77
C LYS A 268 23.86 20.23 18.26
N GLU A 269 22.77 20.74 18.85
CA GLU A 269 22.42 20.60 20.26
C GLU A 269 20.90 20.34 20.39
N PRO A 270 20.42 19.74 21.50
CA PRO A 270 19.02 19.37 21.69
C PRO A 270 18.11 20.57 22.03
N ASN A 271 18.16 21.66 21.26
CA ASN A 271 17.26 22.79 21.45
C ASN A 271 16.89 23.49 20.12
N SER A 272 15.75 24.17 20.10
CA SER A 272 15.19 24.81 18.89
C SER A 272 15.96 26.03 18.38
N ASN A 273 16.91 26.58 19.14
CA ASN A 273 17.71 27.74 18.76
C ASN A 273 19.07 27.33 18.18
N ALA A 274 19.58 26.14 18.54
CA ALA A 274 20.86 25.62 18.09
C ALA A 274 20.96 25.49 16.57
N LYS A 275 22.18 25.67 16.04
CA LYS A 275 22.47 25.59 14.59
C LYS A 275 21.91 24.30 13.98
N ALA A 276 21.07 24.45 12.95
CA ALA A 276 20.66 23.35 12.09
C ALA A 276 21.87 22.85 11.28
N ILE A 277 22.08 21.53 11.27
CA ILE A 277 23.22 20.88 10.60
C ILE A 277 22.79 19.97 9.46
N LYS A 278 21.55 19.44 9.48
CA LYS A 278 20.98 18.69 8.35
C LYS A 278 19.45 18.85 8.30
N SER A 279 18.88 18.90 7.10
CA SER A 279 17.42 18.83 6.91
C SER A 279 16.95 17.37 6.96
N ALA A 280 15.96 17.09 7.79
CA ALA A 280 15.31 15.79 7.91
C ALA A 280 13.99 15.82 7.13
N ALA A 281 13.99 15.24 5.93
CA ALA A 281 12.79 15.09 5.13
C ALA A 281 11.84 14.02 5.70
N TYR A 282 10.55 14.12 5.36
CA TYR A 282 9.59 13.04 5.62
C TYR A 282 10.10 11.69 5.09
N SER A 283 9.75 10.61 5.80
CA SER A 283 10.12 9.22 5.54
C SER A 283 11.60 8.83 5.65
N HIS A 284 12.50 9.79 5.86
CA HIS A 284 13.88 9.50 6.28
C HIS A 284 13.90 8.74 7.62
N LYS A 285 14.98 7.97 7.81
CA LYS A 285 15.25 7.18 9.01
C LYS A 285 16.68 7.44 9.45
N TYR A 286 16.89 7.58 10.75
CA TYR A 286 18.20 7.83 11.34
C TYR A 286 18.41 6.91 12.54
N ARG A 287 19.62 6.35 12.70
CA ARG A 287 19.99 5.55 13.87
C ARG A 287 19.93 6.44 15.11
N THR A 288 19.46 5.93 16.24
CA THR A 288 19.41 6.68 17.51
C THR A 288 20.12 5.94 18.63
N THR A 289 20.84 6.69 19.47
CA THR A 289 21.51 6.25 20.71
C THR A 289 20.59 6.38 21.92
N GLY A 290 19.61 7.28 21.90
CA GLY A 290 18.79 7.59 23.06
C GLY A 290 17.95 8.85 22.94
N ILE A 291 17.22 9.13 24.01
CA ILE A 291 16.50 10.38 24.27
C ILE A 291 17.30 11.19 25.28
N VAL A 292 17.56 12.47 24.98
CA VAL A 292 18.18 13.47 25.88
C VAL A 292 17.17 14.58 26.21
N LYS A 293 17.39 15.31 27.32
CA LYS A 293 16.67 16.57 27.59
C LYS A 293 17.28 17.72 26.80
N THR A 294 16.48 18.75 26.55
CA THR A 294 16.97 20.04 26.07
C THR A 294 17.93 20.70 27.06
N ASN A 295 18.98 21.34 26.53
CA ASN A 295 19.99 22.04 27.30
C ASN A 295 19.60 23.50 27.65
N THR A 296 18.37 23.93 27.39
CA THR A 296 17.89 25.30 27.66
C THR A 296 16.89 25.39 28.82
N GLY A 297 17.02 24.54 29.85
CA GLY A 297 16.19 24.56 31.07
C GLY A 297 14.72 24.19 30.90
N LYS A 298 14.27 23.87 29.69
CA LYS A 298 12.91 23.37 29.39
C LYS A 298 12.80 21.87 29.61
N SER A 299 11.57 21.34 29.55
CA SER A 299 11.27 19.90 29.61
C SER A 299 11.25 19.19 28.25
N ASP A 300 11.56 19.87 27.14
CA ASP A 300 11.52 19.30 25.79
C ASP A 300 12.51 18.13 25.63
N GLU A 301 12.06 17.03 25.03
CA GLU A 301 12.88 15.84 24.76
C GLU A 301 13.29 15.74 23.29
N TRP A 302 14.53 15.29 23.06
CA TRP A 302 15.16 15.17 21.75
C TRP A 302 15.76 13.79 21.60
N TYR A 303 15.67 13.19 20.42
CA TYR A 303 16.48 12.02 20.10
C TYR A 303 17.85 12.48 19.65
N GLU A 304 18.89 11.85 20.20
CA GLU A 304 20.21 11.88 19.60
C GLU A 304 20.21 10.92 18.40
N VAL A 305 20.74 11.38 17.27
CA VAL A 305 20.75 10.66 16.00
C VAL A 305 22.11 10.69 15.33
N PHE A 306 22.49 9.56 14.72
CA PHE A 306 23.72 9.40 13.97
C PHE A 306 23.45 9.36 12.47
N PHE A 307 24.20 10.16 11.72
CA PHE A 307 24.11 10.32 10.25
C PHE A 307 25.45 10.85 9.74
N ASP A 308 25.85 10.55 8.50
CA ASP A 308 27.03 11.14 7.84
C ASP A 308 28.30 11.19 8.74
N ASN A 309 28.53 10.11 9.51
CA ASN A 309 29.57 9.95 10.54
C ASN A 309 29.61 11.02 11.66
N GLN A 310 28.51 11.75 11.90
CA GLN A 310 28.37 12.73 12.98
C GLN A 310 27.11 12.50 13.82
N LEU A 311 27.08 13.12 15.01
CA LEU A 311 25.90 13.18 15.88
C LEU A 311 25.11 14.48 15.66
N GLY A 312 23.83 14.42 15.94
CA GLY A 312 22.96 15.59 16.08
C GLY A 312 21.66 15.25 16.79
N TYR A 313 20.81 16.24 16.98
CA TYR A 313 19.59 16.11 17.78
C TYR A 313 18.35 16.47 16.96
N ILE A 314 17.30 15.65 17.06
CA ILE A 314 16.02 15.83 16.37
C ILE A 314 14.87 15.80 17.41
N PRO A 315 13.89 16.73 17.37
CA PRO A 315 12.93 16.85 18.45
C PRO A 315 11.95 15.67 18.46
N LYS A 316 11.65 15.13 19.65
CA LYS A 316 10.81 13.93 19.84
C LYS A 316 9.42 14.06 19.20
N SER A 317 8.88 15.27 19.10
CA SER A 317 7.60 15.58 18.46
C SER A 317 7.58 15.35 16.94
N ALA A 318 8.72 15.47 16.25
CA ALA A 318 8.80 15.36 14.78
C ALA A 318 9.03 13.93 14.26
N VAL A 319 9.25 12.95 15.15
CA VAL A 319 9.67 11.59 14.79
C VAL A 319 8.90 10.50 15.55
N GLU A 320 9.14 9.24 15.20
CA GLU A 320 8.68 8.04 15.91
C GLU A 320 9.88 7.10 16.12
N LYS A 321 10.10 6.59 17.34
CA LYS A 321 11.10 5.53 17.59
C LYS A 321 10.55 4.18 17.13
N ARG A 322 11.40 3.40 16.47
CA ARG A 322 11.13 2.08 15.90
C ARG A 322 12.40 1.23 15.96
N GLU A 323 12.28 -0.08 15.77
CA GLU A 323 13.43 -0.98 15.93
C GLU A 323 13.35 -2.24 15.08
N PHE A 324 14.50 -2.86 14.83
CA PHE A 324 14.58 -4.27 14.43
C PHE A 324 14.68 -5.09 15.72
N ASP A 325 13.52 -5.54 16.22
CA ASP A 325 13.40 -6.19 17.53
C ASP A 325 13.88 -7.65 17.50
N TRP A 326 15.19 -7.85 17.31
CA TRP A 326 15.83 -9.16 17.28
C TRP A 326 15.52 -10.01 18.53
N ASN A 327 15.31 -9.34 19.68
CA ASN A 327 15.00 -9.99 20.94
C ASN A 327 13.55 -10.50 20.99
N ASP A 328 12.55 -9.74 20.54
CA ASP A 328 11.17 -10.25 20.42
C ASP A 328 11.02 -11.33 19.34
N MET A 329 11.74 -11.18 18.23
CA MET A 329 11.83 -12.23 17.21
C MET A 329 12.28 -13.54 17.84
N MET A 330 13.41 -13.56 18.55
CA MET A 330 13.89 -14.80 19.18
C MET A 330 12.94 -15.31 20.27
N ARG A 331 12.36 -14.43 21.12
CA ARG A 331 11.35 -14.86 22.11
C ARG A 331 10.15 -15.55 21.47
N LYS A 332 9.66 -15.06 20.32
CA LYS A 332 8.54 -15.68 19.59
C LYS A 332 8.96 -16.98 18.89
N VAL A 333 10.12 -17.00 18.24
CA VAL A 333 10.71 -18.21 17.62
C VAL A 333 10.85 -19.34 18.66
N ASP A 334 11.41 -19.04 19.83
CA ASP A 334 11.58 -20.01 20.91
C ASP A 334 10.23 -20.43 21.52
N LYS A 335 9.25 -19.52 21.65
CA LYS A 335 7.88 -19.84 22.10
C LYS A 335 7.18 -20.80 21.14
N THR A 336 7.19 -20.51 19.84
CA THR A 336 6.55 -21.35 18.81
C THR A 336 7.24 -22.71 18.69
N ASN A 337 8.58 -22.76 18.70
CA ASN A 337 9.31 -24.02 18.67
C ASN A 337 9.15 -24.83 19.97
N LYS A 338 9.00 -24.19 21.14
CA LYS A 338 8.63 -24.90 22.37
C LYS A 338 7.24 -25.53 22.25
N PHE A 339 6.24 -24.77 21.79
CA PHE A 339 4.88 -25.26 21.57
C PHE A 339 4.83 -26.48 20.62
N ILE A 340 5.58 -26.42 19.50
CA ILE A 340 5.66 -27.51 18.53
C ILE A 340 6.35 -28.74 19.14
N LYS A 341 7.46 -28.56 19.87
CA LYS A 341 8.16 -29.66 20.56
C LYS A 341 7.32 -30.31 21.66
N GLU A 342 6.58 -29.52 22.46
CA GLU A 342 5.62 -30.04 23.45
C GLU A 342 4.57 -30.95 22.80
N ALA A 343 4.04 -30.55 21.64
CA ALA A 343 3.00 -31.31 20.94
C ALA A 343 3.55 -32.58 20.26
N VAL A 344 4.66 -32.46 19.54
CA VAL A 344 5.31 -33.61 18.87
C VAL A 344 5.74 -34.67 19.88
N SER A 345 6.37 -34.28 21.01
CA SER A 345 6.74 -35.21 22.08
C SER A 345 5.53 -35.83 22.81
N ALA A 346 4.35 -35.20 22.74
CA ALA A 346 3.09 -35.76 23.22
C ALA A 346 2.33 -36.57 22.15
N ASN A 347 2.97 -36.87 21.01
CA ASN A 347 2.38 -37.54 19.84
C ASN A 347 1.10 -36.83 19.30
N LYS A 348 1.01 -35.52 19.48
CA LYS A 348 -0.10 -34.69 19.00
C LYS A 348 0.23 -34.08 17.63
N LYS A 349 -0.76 -34.11 16.73
CA LYS A 349 -0.66 -33.44 15.42
C LYS A 349 -0.70 -31.92 15.57
N ILE A 350 0.20 -31.26 14.84
CA ILE A 350 0.09 -29.82 14.57
C ILE A 350 -0.94 -29.62 13.47
N TYR A 351 -1.92 -28.75 13.71
CA TYR A 351 -2.94 -28.36 12.75
C TYR A 351 -2.71 -26.93 12.26
N VAL A 352 -3.21 -26.66 11.06
CA VAL A 352 -3.32 -25.32 10.48
C VAL A 352 -4.77 -25.04 10.10
N LEU A 353 -5.27 -23.84 10.41
CA LEU A 353 -6.57 -23.39 9.90
C LEU A 353 -6.48 -23.05 8.41
N ASP A 354 -7.35 -23.59 7.58
CA ASP A 354 -7.47 -23.26 6.16
C ASP A 354 -8.95 -22.99 5.82
N ASP A 355 -9.34 -21.71 5.94
CA ASP A 355 -10.70 -21.15 5.74
C ASP A 355 -10.71 -20.12 4.58
N TYR A 356 -9.61 -20.00 3.83
CA TYR A 356 -9.54 -19.05 2.73
C TYR A 356 -10.45 -19.41 1.54
N VAL A 357 -11.60 -18.73 1.47
CA VAL A 357 -12.40 -18.62 0.24
C VAL A 357 -11.90 -17.43 -0.59
N PRO A 358 -11.38 -17.64 -1.82
CA PRO A 358 -11.03 -16.56 -2.74
C PRO A 358 -12.25 -15.68 -3.05
N LEU A 359 -12.08 -14.35 -2.97
CA LEU A 359 -13.16 -13.36 -3.13
C LEU A 359 -14.38 -13.52 -2.17
N GLY A 360 -14.30 -14.40 -1.16
CA GLY A 360 -15.42 -14.84 -0.30
C GLY A 360 -16.02 -13.83 0.69
N GLY A 361 -15.93 -12.52 0.42
CA GLY A 361 -16.88 -11.52 0.96
C GLY A 361 -17.02 -11.39 2.49
N GLY A 362 -15.99 -11.69 3.29
CA GLY A 362 -16.10 -11.58 4.76
C GLY A 362 -16.34 -10.14 5.24
N GLU A 363 -17.34 -9.96 6.12
CA GLU A 363 -17.68 -8.66 6.73
C GLU A 363 -16.46 -7.97 7.36
N SER A 364 -16.54 -6.64 7.51
CA SER A 364 -15.48 -5.87 8.17
C SER A 364 -15.25 -6.31 9.62
N GLY A 365 -16.32 -6.74 10.30
CA GLY A 365 -16.31 -7.32 11.64
C GLY A 365 -15.91 -6.35 12.75
N LYS A 366 -16.10 -6.77 14.00
CA LYS A 366 -15.42 -6.13 15.14
C LYS A 366 -13.98 -6.63 15.21
N ARG A 367 -13.09 -5.76 15.71
CA ARG A 367 -11.75 -6.14 16.16
C ARG A 367 -11.89 -6.89 17.49
N ASP A 368 -11.11 -7.95 17.66
CA ASP A 368 -10.91 -8.58 18.97
C ASP A 368 -9.82 -7.84 19.77
N LYS A 369 -9.48 -8.35 20.96
CA LYS A 369 -8.45 -7.80 21.84
C LYS A 369 -7.02 -7.85 21.28
N PHE A 370 -6.76 -8.67 20.26
CA PHE A 370 -5.48 -8.71 19.53
C PHE A 370 -5.49 -7.84 18.27
N GLY A 371 -6.63 -7.23 17.94
CA GLY A 371 -6.82 -6.41 16.77
C GLY A 371 -7.05 -7.20 15.47
N ASN A 372 -7.33 -8.50 15.55
CA ASN A 372 -7.77 -9.32 14.42
C ASN A 372 -9.27 -9.10 14.16
N ARG A 373 -9.68 -9.30 12.90
CA ARG A 373 -11.07 -9.13 12.41
C ARG A 373 -11.62 -10.46 11.91
N ALA A 374 -12.94 -10.61 11.92
CA ALA A 374 -13.65 -11.81 11.43
C ALA A 374 -13.45 -12.11 9.92
N ASN A 375 -12.91 -11.18 9.14
CA ASN A 375 -12.64 -11.37 7.71
C ASN A 375 -11.58 -12.47 7.47
N GLN A 376 -12.04 -13.67 7.07
CA GLN A 376 -11.23 -14.88 6.86
C GLN A 376 -10.55 -15.33 8.17
N SER A 377 -11.37 -15.43 9.20
CA SER A 377 -11.01 -15.86 10.55
C SER A 377 -12.17 -16.65 11.16
N GLU A 378 -11.87 -17.74 11.86
CA GLU A 378 -12.85 -18.50 12.65
C GLU A 378 -12.94 -17.97 14.10
N PHE A 379 -14.07 -18.21 14.77
CA PHE A 379 -14.26 -17.75 16.15
C PHE A 379 -13.64 -18.72 17.16
N GLY A 380 -12.57 -18.28 17.82
CA GLY A 380 -11.97 -18.95 18.96
C GLY A 380 -12.64 -18.51 20.26
N TYR A 381 -13.60 -19.29 20.75
CA TYR A 381 -14.33 -18.96 21.97
C TYR A 381 -13.50 -19.25 23.23
N THR A 382 -13.66 -18.47 24.29
CA THR A 382 -12.91 -18.66 25.55
C THR A 382 -13.35 -19.89 26.34
N ASP A 383 -14.61 -20.28 26.17
CA ASP A 383 -15.23 -21.38 26.91
C ASP A 383 -16.39 -22.02 26.11
N LYS A 384 -16.95 -23.08 26.68
CA LYS A 384 -17.98 -23.94 26.08
C LYS A 384 -19.36 -23.28 25.92
N SER A 385 -19.57 -22.06 26.44
CA SER A 385 -20.83 -21.31 26.28
C SER A 385 -20.91 -20.56 24.95
N PHE A 386 -19.81 -20.46 24.20
CA PHE A 386 -19.71 -19.78 22.91
C PHE A 386 -20.16 -18.30 22.92
N LYS A 387 -19.92 -17.59 24.03
CA LYS A 387 -20.25 -16.16 24.19
C LYS A 387 -19.09 -15.25 23.78
N ASP A 388 -17.99 -15.30 24.53
CA ASP A 388 -16.81 -14.47 24.31
C ASP A 388 -15.79 -15.18 23.41
N TYR A 389 -15.17 -14.42 22.50
CA TYR A 389 -14.32 -14.98 21.43
C TYR A 389 -13.21 -14.05 20.95
N ILE A 390 -12.25 -14.64 20.25
CA ILE A 390 -11.27 -13.98 19.39
C ILE A 390 -11.46 -14.39 17.93
N ASN A 391 -10.89 -13.64 17.00
CA ASN A 391 -10.84 -13.96 15.58
C ASN A 391 -9.51 -14.69 15.30
N ILE A 392 -9.55 -16.00 15.08
CA ILE A 392 -8.39 -16.82 14.69
C ILE A 392 -8.26 -16.76 13.16
N PRO A 393 -7.27 -16.05 12.57
CA PRO A 393 -7.19 -15.89 11.13
C PRO A 393 -6.75 -17.17 10.43
N ASP A 394 -7.15 -17.29 9.16
CA ASP A 394 -6.64 -18.29 8.22
C ASP A 394 -5.10 -18.43 8.31
N ARG A 395 -4.62 -19.68 8.23
CA ARG A 395 -3.24 -20.15 8.45
C ARG A 395 -2.70 -20.13 9.89
N THR A 396 -3.49 -19.77 10.91
CA THR A 396 -3.04 -19.91 12.30
C THR A 396 -2.70 -21.37 12.63
N ILE A 397 -1.54 -21.58 13.28
CA ILE A 397 -1.07 -22.89 13.75
C ILE A 397 -1.68 -23.20 15.12
N MET A 398 -2.11 -24.44 15.34
CA MET A 398 -2.73 -24.87 16.60
C MET A 398 -2.55 -26.37 16.85
N VAL A 399 -2.95 -26.82 18.05
CA VAL A 399 -3.02 -28.24 18.43
C VAL A 399 -4.43 -28.52 18.92
N VAL A 400 -5.03 -29.63 18.47
CA VAL A 400 -6.30 -30.12 19.02
C VAL A 400 -6.02 -30.88 20.32
N GLU A 401 -6.67 -30.44 21.40
CA GLU A 401 -6.53 -31.01 22.75
C GLU A 401 -7.69 -31.97 23.09
N GLU A 402 -8.88 -31.74 22.51
CA GLU A 402 -10.11 -32.49 22.80
C GLU A 402 -11.10 -32.27 21.64
N GLU A 403 -11.82 -33.30 21.21
CA GLU A 403 -12.77 -33.22 20.09
C GLU A 403 -14.00 -34.09 20.41
N ASN A 404 -15.20 -33.51 20.28
CA ASN A 404 -16.47 -34.21 20.54
C ASN A 404 -17.65 -33.56 19.80
N ASP A 405 -18.86 -34.05 20.07
CA ASP A 405 -20.14 -33.60 19.50
C ASP A 405 -20.48 -32.13 19.76
N LYS A 406 -19.86 -31.51 20.78
CA LYS A 406 -20.18 -30.15 21.26
C LYS A 406 -19.12 -29.11 20.94
N TYR A 407 -17.83 -29.48 20.87
CA TYR A 407 -16.74 -28.56 20.54
C TYR A 407 -15.47 -29.26 20.04
N VAL A 408 -14.61 -28.48 19.38
CA VAL A 408 -13.17 -28.79 19.23
C VAL A 408 -12.40 -27.85 20.15
N LYS A 409 -11.61 -28.38 21.08
CA LYS A 409 -10.76 -27.62 22.00
C LYS A 409 -9.36 -27.55 21.40
N VAL A 410 -8.80 -26.34 21.30
CA VAL A 410 -7.50 -26.10 20.66
C VAL A 410 -6.59 -25.25 21.55
N LYS A 411 -5.28 -25.52 21.51
CA LYS A 411 -4.21 -24.70 22.11
C LYS A 411 -3.51 -23.90 21.02
N ILE A 412 -3.32 -22.59 21.21
CA ILE A 412 -2.73 -21.68 20.22
C ILE A 412 -1.64 -20.81 20.86
N ASP A 413 -0.41 -20.89 20.35
CA ASP A 413 0.75 -20.18 20.90
C ASP A 413 0.73 -18.67 20.62
N ALA A 414 0.21 -18.26 19.45
CA ALA A 414 0.25 -16.88 18.94
C ALA A 414 -0.28 -15.82 19.93
N TYR A 415 -1.31 -16.20 20.69
CA TYR A 415 -2.08 -15.36 21.60
C TYR A 415 -1.55 -15.49 23.05
N ASP A 416 -2.44 -15.46 24.05
CA ASP A 416 -2.12 -15.64 25.48
C ASP A 416 -1.73 -17.10 25.82
N ASN A 417 -1.14 -17.84 24.86
CA ASN A 417 -0.98 -19.30 24.87
C ASN A 417 -2.31 -20.04 25.13
N GLY A 418 -3.40 -19.45 24.65
CA GLY A 418 -4.76 -19.75 25.11
C GLY A 418 -5.26 -21.13 24.69
N THR A 419 -6.07 -21.72 25.56
CA THR A 419 -7.04 -22.75 25.18
C THR A 419 -8.29 -22.04 24.65
N TYR A 420 -8.75 -22.45 23.47
CA TYR A 420 -9.96 -21.94 22.84
C TYR A 420 -10.88 -23.10 22.44
N TYR A 421 -12.17 -22.81 22.32
CA TYR A 421 -13.19 -23.74 21.87
C TYR A 421 -13.72 -23.28 20.52
N LEU A 422 -13.71 -24.17 19.54
CA LEU A 422 -14.30 -24.00 18.22
C LEU A 422 -15.60 -24.79 18.16
N LYS A 423 -16.52 -24.37 17.29
CA LYS A 423 -17.74 -25.15 17.02
C LYS A 423 -17.36 -26.44 16.27
N PRO A 424 -18.09 -27.57 16.45
CA PRO A 424 -17.78 -28.83 15.77
C PRO A 424 -17.67 -28.70 14.25
N SER A 425 -18.49 -27.84 13.64
CA SER A 425 -18.45 -27.59 12.20
C SER A 425 -17.12 -26.98 11.72
N THR A 426 -16.45 -26.15 12.53
CA THR A 426 -15.13 -25.54 12.23
C THR A 426 -14.06 -26.60 12.01
N ARG A 427 -14.22 -27.81 12.57
CA ARG A 427 -13.26 -28.93 12.46
C ARG A 427 -12.79 -29.22 11.03
N ARG A 428 -13.68 -29.04 10.05
CA ARG A 428 -13.44 -29.26 8.61
C ARG A 428 -12.30 -28.41 8.04
N PHE A 429 -12.02 -27.26 8.65
CA PHE A 429 -10.96 -26.33 8.24
C PHE A 429 -9.62 -26.61 8.91
N LEU A 430 -9.57 -27.44 9.95
CA LEU A 430 -8.30 -27.82 10.59
C LEU A 430 -7.62 -28.92 9.79
N LYS A 431 -6.62 -28.54 8.99
CA LYS A 431 -5.79 -29.45 8.20
C LYS A 431 -4.56 -29.87 8.99
N ASP A 432 -4.10 -31.09 8.77
CA ASP A 432 -2.79 -31.53 9.26
C ASP A 432 -1.69 -30.65 8.64
N ALA A 433 -0.81 -30.10 9.46
CA ALA A 433 0.25 -29.21 9.00
C ALA A 433 1.49 -29.97 8.46
N GLY A 434 1.59 -31.29 8.69
CA GLY A 434 2.77 -32.09 8.33
C GLY A 434 4.03 -31.77 9.15
N ILE A 435 3.90 -30.97 10.21
CA ILE A 435 5.02 -30.56 11.08
C ILE A 435 5.27 -31.66 12.11
N THR A 436 6.35 -32.43 11.89
CA THR A 436 6.80 -33.56 12.73
C THR A 436 8.04 -33.26 13.55
N SER A 437 8.61 -32.05 13.43
CA SER A 437 9.85 -31.62 14.08
C SER A 437 9.85 -30.10 14.28
N GLU A 438 10.94 -29.53 14.79
CA GLU A 438 11.06 -28.09 14.99
C GLU A 438 11.08 -27.30 13.68
N ILE A 439 10.49 -26.11 13.69
CA ILE A 439 10.55 -25.19 12.56
C ILE A 439 11.95 -24.59 12.48
N THR A 440 12.56 -24.71 11.31
CA THR A 440 13.92 -24.23 11.01
C THR A 440 13.93 -22.93 10.19
N ARG A 441 12.78 -22.36 9.83
CA ARG A 441 12.65 -21.14 9.03
C ARG A 441 11.52 -20.24 9.51
N PHE A 442 11.85 -18.97 9.78
CA PHE A 442 10.89 -17.97 10.25
C PHE A 442 10.98 -16.65 9.48
N ILE A 443 9.82 -16.04 9.26
CA ILE A 443 9.65 -14.69 8.72
C ILE A 443 8.99 -13.84 9.81
N TYR A 444 9.69 -12.87 10.39
CA TYR A 444 9.16 -11.98 11.42
C TYR A 444 8.80 -10.62 10.83
N VAL A 445 7.62 -10.09 11.17
CA VAL A 445 7.11 -8.81 10.65
C VAL A 445 6.56 -7.95 11.80
N ASP A 446 7.05 -6.71 11.90
CA ASP A 446 6.60 -5.71 12.86
C ASP A 446 5.71 -4.66 12.18
N ARG A 447 4.43 -4.64 12.53
CA ARG A 447 3.44 -3.68 12.02
C ARG A 447 3.61 -2.27 12.60
N ALA A 448 4.26 -2.11 13.76
CA ALA A 448 4.59 -0.79 14.30
C ALA A 448 5.86 -0.23 13.66
N SER A 449 6.94 -1.01 13.60
CA SER A 449 8.22 -0.57 13.02
C SER A 449 8.19 -0.50 11.48
N GLN A 450 7.28 -1.24 10.82
CA GLN A 450 7.21 -1.41 9.36
C GLN A 450 8.48 -2.06 8.79
N ASN A 451 8.92 -3.16 9.41
CA ASN A 451 10.08 -3.94 8.97
C ASN A 451 9.86 -5.46 9.08
N GLU A 452 10.83 -6.19 8.53
CA GLU A 452 10.88 -7.63 8.40
C GLU A 452 12.28 -8.15 8.75
N MET A 453 12.33 -9.31 9.38
CA MET A 453 13.56 -10.08 9.69
C MET A 453 13.31 -11.55 9.34
N ILE A 454 14.14 -12.15 8.50
CA ILE A 454 14.00 -13.55 8.08
C ILE A 454 15.20 -14.34 8.58
N ILE A 455 14.93 -15.46 9.25
CA ILE A 455 15.95 -16.34 9.83
C ILE A 455 15.78 -17.79 9.41
N GLU A 456 16.90 -18.49 9.35
CA GLU A 456 16.97 -19.94 9.20
C GLU A 456 17.90 -20.55 10.26
N LYS A 457 17.64 -21.79 10.66
CA LYS A 457 18.43 -22.48 11.69
C LYS A 457 19.73 -23.01 11.09
N ASN A 458 20.86 -22.71 11.73
CA ASN A 458 22.20 -23.14 11.34
C ASN A 458 22.88 -23.86 12.53
N GLY A 459 22.85 -25.19 12.51
CA GLY A 459 23.26 -26.01 13.67
C GLY A 459 22.44 -25.66 14.91
N ASN A 460 23.13 -25.32 16.02
CA ASN A 460 22.48 -24.85 17.25
C ASN A 460 22.23 -23.33 17.29
N SER A 461 22.52 -22.62 16.19
CA SER A 461 22.36 -21.16 16.05
C SER A 461 21.29 -20.80 15.03
N TRP A 462 21.02 -19.50 14.88
CA TRP A 462 20.15 -18.94 13.85
C TRP A 462 20.97 -18.00 12.96
N ASN A 463 20.70 -17.99 11.66
CA ASN A 463 21.28 -17.06 10.70
C ASN A 463 20.22 -16.08 10.20
N VAL A 464 20.53 -14.78 10.20
CA VAL A 464 19.72 -13.76 9.54
C VAL A 464 19.97 -13.83 8.04
N VAL A 465 19.00 -14.39 7.33
CA VAL A 465 19.03 -14.60 5.87
C VAL A 465 18.92 -13.26 5.14
N THR A 466 17.96 -12.44 5.58
CA THR A 466 17.70 -11.08 5.09
C THR A 466 16.90 -10.29 6.12
N SER A 467 17.00 -8.98 6.09
CA SER A 467 16.06 -8.06 6.72
C SER A 467 15.70 -6.91 5.78
N SER A 468 14.54 -6.28 5.97
CA SER A 468 14.10 -5.17 5.13
C SER A 468 13.10 -4.29 5.85
N PHE A 469 12.92 -3.07 5.34
CA PHE A 469 11.68 -2.34 5.58
C PHE A 469 10.54 -2.92 4.72
N VAL A 470 9.29 -2.80 5.18
CA VAL A 470 8.09 -3.26 4.45
C VAL A 470 6.95 -2.23 4.54
N THR A 471 5.81 -2.49 3.90
CA THR A 471 4.55 -1.75 4.15
C THR A 471 3.42 -2.73 4.47
N THR A 472 2.92 -2.74 5.70
CA THR A 472 1.83 -3.64 6.13
C THR A 472 0.44 -3.06 5.85
N GLY A 473 -0.60 -3.87 6.02
CA GLY A 473 -2.00 -3.49 5.85
C GLY A 473 -2.46 -2.46 6.87
N LYS A 474 -3.24 -1.46 6.43
CA LYS A 474 -3.88 -0.45 7.28
C LYS A 474 -5.34 -0.75 7.55
N ASP A 475 -5.84 -0.26 8.68
CA ASP A 475 -7.25 -0.35 9.05
C ASP A 475 -7.98 0.93 8.62
N ALA A 476 -8.51 0.97 7.40
CA ALA A 476 -9.14 2.17 6.85
C ALA A 476 -10.10 1.87 5.69
N GLY A 477 -11.41 2.07 5.90
CA GLY A 477 -12.44 1.79 4.88
C GLY A 477 -12.36 0.34 4.40
N ASN A 478 -12.24 0.14 3.10
CA ASN A 478 -12.09 -1.19 2.47
C ASN A 478 -10.62 -1.71 2.54
N SER A 479 -9.90 -1.37 3.62
CA SER A 479 -8.53 -1.81 3.90
C SER A 479 -8.49 -2.49 5.25
N PHE A 480 -8.01 -3.72 5.27
CA PHE A 480 -7.78 -4.49 6.48
C PHE A 480 -6.34 -4.32 6.97
N ALA A 481 -6.15 -4.27 8.29
CA ALA A 481 -4.83 -4.47 8.87
C ALA A 481 -4.26 -5.84 8.47
N THR A 482 -2.94 -5.95 8.35
CA THR A 482 -2.27 -7.26 8.42
C THR A 482 -2.62 -7.90 9.77
N PRO A 483 -3.06 -9.18 9.82
CA PRO A 483 -3.44 -9.84 11.06
C PRO A 483 -2.23 -10.08 11.97
N TYR A 484 -2.47 -10.04 13.28
CA TYR A 484 -1.51 -10.45 14.32
C TYR A 484 -1.57 -11.99 14.48
N GLY A 485 -0.42 -12.66 14.59
CA GLY A 485 -0.39 -14.09 14.93
C GLY A 485 0.84 -14.88 14.45
N THR A 486 0.72 -16.20 14.55
CA THR A 486 1.69 -17.22 14.10
C THR A 486 1.06 -18.00 12.95
N PHE A 487 1.60 -17.86 11.72
CA PHE A 487 0.98 -18.38 10.50
C PHE A 487 1.90 -19.33 9.73
N LEU A 488 1.38 -20.49 9.30
CA LEU A 488 2.11 -21.38 8.39
C LEU A 488 1.93 -20.90 6.94
N ILE A 489 3.04 -20.51 6.27
CA ILE A 489 3.03 -20.11 4.86
C ILE A 489 2.32 -21.18 4.02
N ALA A 490 1.35 -20.78 3.21
CA ALA A 490 0.53 -21.72 2.43
C ALA A 490 1.22 -22.12 1.12
N TYR A 491 1.55 -21.11 0.30
CA TYR A 491 2.20 -21.25 -0.99
C TYR A 491 2.75 -19.89 -1.43
N SER A 492 3.51 -19.88 -2.51
CA SER A 492 3.84 -18.69 -3.28
C SER A 492 3.50 -18.85 -4.76
N LYS A 493 3.49 -17.76 -5.53
CA LYS A 493 3.23 -17.74 -6.99
C LYS A 493 3.90 -16.54 -7.65
N PRO A 494 4.27 -16.60 -8.95
CA PRO A 494 5.05 -15.55 -9.59
C PRO A 494 4.33 -14.19 -9.72
N VAL A 495 2.98 -14.20 -9.76
CA VAL A 495 2.18 -12.97 -9.90
C VAL A 495 0.90 -13.04 -9.03
N MET A 496 0.58 -11.95 -8.34
CA MET A 496 -0.73 -11.67 -7.77
C MET A 496 -1.46 -10.68 -8.66
N SER A 497 -2.51 -11.14 -9.35
CA SER A 497 -3.41 -10.29 -10.14
C SER A 497 -4.40 -9.53 -9.24
N TYR A 498 -4.71 -8.28 -9.59
CA TYR A 498 -5.75 -7.48 -8.95
C TYR A 498 -6.95 -7.29 -9.88
N THR A 499 -8.13 -7.69 -9.40
CA THR A 499 -9.40 -7.58 -10.13
C THR A 499 -10.03 -6.20 -9.91
N GLY A 500 -10.50 -5.57 -10.99
CA GLY A 500 -11.28 -4.32 -10.94
C GLY A 500 -12.76 -4.58 -10.63
N SER A 501 -13.53 -3.51 -10.43
CA SER A 501 -14.98 -3.60 -10.16
C SER A 501 -15.78 -4.30 -11.27
N GLY A 502 -15.30 -4.26 -12.51
CA GLY A 502 -15.87 -4.98 -13.66
C GLY A 502 -15.40 -6.44 -13.83
N GLY A 503 -14.77 -7.05 -12.82
CA GLY A 503 -14.37 -8.47 -12.85
C GLY A 503 -13.12 -8.82 -13.69
N GLY A 504 -12.61 -7.89 -14.52
CA GLY A 504 -11.35 -8.06 -15.24
C GLY A 504 -10.10 -7.73 -14.39
N VAL A 505 -8.95 -8.29 -14.76
CA VAL A 505 -7.66 -7.96 -14.11
C VAL A 505 -7.18 -6.59 -14.56
N VAL A 506 -6.95 -5.68 -13.62
CA VAL A 506 -6.56 -4.27 -13.87
C VAL A 506 -5.13 -3.94 -13.45
N GLY A 507 -4.44 -4.86 -12.78
CA GLY A 507 -3.07 -4.68 -12.31
C GLY A 507 -2.48 -5.93 -11.68
N ASP A 508 -1.24 -5.81 -11.23
CA ASP A 508 -0.49 -6.91 -10.62
C ASP A 508 0.41 -6.46 -9.44
N ALA A 509 0.93 -7.45 -8.72
CA ALA A 509 2.19 -7.40 -8.01
C ALA A 509 2.99 -8.68 -8.30
N ARG A 510 4.33 -8.55 -8.42
CA ARG A 510 5.23 -9.69 -8.62
C ARG A 510 5.48 -10.45 -7.31
N TYR A 511 5.79 -11.74 -7.44
CA TYR A 511 6.24 -12.68 -6.41
C TYR A 511 5.38 -12.63 -5.13
N ALA A 512 4.32 -13.43 -5.09
CA ALA A 512 3.31 -13.34 -4.04
C ALA A 512 3.30 -14.58 -3.14
N VAL A 513 3.53 -14.42 -1.83
CA VAL A 513 3.52 -15.48 -0.81
C VAL A 513 2.28 -15.36 0.06
N ARG A 514 1.37 -16.35 0.06
CA ARG A 514 0.15 -16.35 0.91
C ARG A 514 0.53 -16.71 2.34
N PHE A 515 0.24 -15.81 3.28
CA PHE A 515 0.48 -16.04 4.71
C PHE A 515 -0.81 -16.10 5.54
N SER A 516 -1.88 -15.36 5.19
CA SER A 516 -3.17 -15.45 5.90
C SER A 516 -4.32 -14.86 5.08
N GLY A 517 -5.25 -15.71 4.65
CA GLY A 517 -6.40 -15.38 3.81
C GLY A 517 -5.99 -14.73 2.49
N GLY A 518 -6.64 -13.61 2.16
CA GLY A 518 -6.22 -12.71 1.07
C GLY A 518 -4.98 -11.86 1.36
N GLY A 519 -4.29 -12.10 2.49
CA GLY A 519 -3.03 -11.46 2.84
C GLY A 519 -1.83 -12.18 2.22
N TYR A 520 -1.10 -11.45 1.37
CA TYR A 520 0.12 -11.89 0.71
C TYR A 520 1.31 -11.00 1.09
N MET A 521 2.51 -11.56 1.19
CA MET A 521 3.74 -10.82 0.94
C MET A 521 3.84 -10.63 -0.58
N HIS A 522 4.10 -9.42 -1.08
CA HIS A 522 4.28 -9.21 -2.52
C HIS A 522 5.17 -7.99 -2.83
N GLY A 523 5.61 -7.89 -4.09
CA GLY A 523 6.38 -6.76 -4.61
C GLY A 523 5.57 -5.46 -4.74
N ILE A 524 6.06 -4.48 -5.49
CA ILE A 524 5.40 -3.20 -5.63
C ILE A 524 4.17 -3.32 -6.56
N PRO A 525 2.94 -3.13 -6.05
CA PRO A 525 1.73 -3.27 -6.85
C PRO A 525 1.54 -2.09 -7.80
N SER A 526 0.95 -2.33 -8.98
CA SER A 526 0.49 -1.24 -9.86
C SER A 526 -0.63 -1.69 -10.80
N VAL A 527 -1.58 -0.79 -11.04
CA VAL A 527 -2.53 -0.93 -12.16
C VAL A 527 -1.77 -0.84 -13.49
N PHE A 528 -2.19 -1.63 -14.49
CA PHE A 528 -1.55 -1.66 -15.80
C PHE A 528 -1.63 -0.30 -16.50
N GLU A 529 -2.82 0.29 -16.52
CA GLU A 529 -3.08 1.55 -17.22
C GLU A 529 -3.15 2.77 -16.27
N PRO A 530 -2.71 3.96 -16.73
CA PRO A 530 -1.98 4.20 -17.99
C PRO A 530 -0.56 3.61 -17.95
N LYS A 531 -0.17 2.86 -18.99
CA LYS A 531 1.14 2.17 -19.10
C LYS A 531 2.32 3.11 -18.91
N ASN A 532 2.29 4.28 -19.55
CA ASN A 532 3.37 5.28 -19.56
C ASN A 532 3.79 5.79 -18.17
N THR A 533 2.95 5.61 -17.16
CA THR A 533 3.15 6.08 -15.78
C THR A 533 3.21 4.93 -14.77
N ARG A 534 3.23 3.66 -15.22
CA ARG A 534 3.24 2.46 -14.35
C ARG A 534 4.46 2.41 -13.44
N GLU A 535 5.66 2.60 -13.98
CA GLU A 535 6.88 2.60 -13.16
C GLU A 535 7.00 3.84 -12.27
N GLN A 536 6.44 4.98 -12.66
CA GLN A 536 6.33 6.16 -11.78
C GLN A 536 5.40 5.88 -10.59
N ARG A 537 4.26 5.20 -10.81
CA ARG A 537 3.37 4.72 -9.73
C ARG A 537 4.08 3.72 -8.81
N LYS A 538 4.86 2.79 -9.37
CA LYS A 538 5.67 1.85 -8.59
C LYS A 538 6.73 2.57 -7.75
N ALA A 539 7.54 3.44 -8.35
CA ALA A 539 8.55 4.22 -7.62
C ALA A 539 7.93 5.10 -6.51
N ALA A 540 6.76 5.71 -6.75
CA ALA A 540 6.02 6.47 -5.74
C ALA A 540 5.48 5.59 -4.59
N THR A 541 5.22 4.30 -4.86
CA THR A 541 4.77 3.31 -3.87
C THR A 541 5.94 2.72 -3.08
N ALA A 542 7.06 2.43 -3.74
CA ALA A 542 8.31 1.97 -3.09
C ALA A 542 8.84 2.99 -2.08
N LYS A 543 8.69 4.30 -2.35
CA LYS A 543 9.01 5.38 -1.41
C LYS A 543 8.17 5.41 -0.11
N LYS A 544 7.15 4.55 0.01
CA LYS A 544 6.35 4.33 1.24
C LYS A 544 6.81 3.12 2.07
N ILE A 545 7.84 2.39 1.63
CA ILE A 545 8.36 1.25 2.39
C ILE A 545 9.03 1.74 3.69
N GLY A 546 8.68 1.09 4.80
CA GLY A 546 9.08 1.49 6.15
C GLY A 546 8.50 2.84 6.60
N THR A 547 7.32 3.25 6.12
CA THR A 547 6.69 4.52 6.55
C THR A 547 5.49 4.28 7.46
N TYR A 548 4.29 4.17 6.91
CA TYR A 548 3.08 3.79 7.65
C TYR A 548 2.40 2.60 6.96
N PRO A 549 1.58 1.83 7.69
CA PRO A 549 0.67 0.88 7.08
C PRO A 549 -0.15 1.58 5.99
N GLU A 550 -0.09 1.06 4.77
CA GLU A 550 -0.69 1.65 3.55
C GLU A 550 -1.23 0.58 2.59
N SER A 551 -1.23 -0.68 3.01
CA SER A 551 -1.68 -1.85 2.24
C SER A 551 -3.12 -2.27 2.62
N HIS A 552 -3.69 -3.20 1.84
CA HIS A 552 -4.96 -3.87 2.14
C HIS A 552 -4.63 -5.33 2.53
N LYS A 553 -4.56 -5.62 3.84
CA LYS A 553 -4.14 -6.92 4.47
C LYS A 553 -2.69 -7.37 4.21
N CYS A 554 -2.20 -7.18 2.98
CA CYS A 554 -0.90 -7.64 2.47
C CYS A 554 0.31 -6.92 3.06
N ILE A 555 1.51 -7.42 2.76
CA ILE A 555 2.81 -6.87 3.16
C ILE A 555 3.61 -6.57 1.88
N ARG A 556 3.93 -5.29 1.63
CA ARG A 556 4.65 -4.86 0.42
C ARG A 556 6.16 -4.78 0.66
N HIS A 557 6.91 -5.25 -0.34
CA HIS A 557 8.37 -5.28 -0.37
C HIS A 557 8.88 -4.61 -1.64
N TYR A 558 10.19 -4.38 -1.74
CA TYR A 558 10.84 -4.11 -3.02
C TYR A 558 10.78 -5.36 -3.92
N ASP A 559 10.65 -5.19 -5.24
CA ASP A 559 10.44 -6.30 -6.20
C ASP A 559 11.54 -7.38 -6.14
N ASP A 560 12.77 -6.99 -5.82
CA ASP A 560 13.94 -7.84 -5.69
C ASP A 560 14.06 -8.52 -4.31
N GLN A 561 13.73 -7.81 -3.23
CA GLN A 561 13.57 -8.39 -1.87
C GLN A 561 12.61 -9.58 -1.89
N ILE A 562 11.41 -9.39 -2.47
CA ILE A 562 10.42 -10.47 -2.49
C ILE A 562 10.77 -11.57 -3.48
N LYS A 563 11.52 -11.29 -4.57
CA LYS A 563 12.04 -12.34 -5.45
C LYS A 563 12.98 -13.26 -4.68
N PHE A 564 13.90 -12.69 -3.89
CA PHE A 564 14.79 -13.48 -3.04
C PHE A 564 14.01 -14.38 -2.08
N ILE A 565 12.99 -13.85 -1.39
CA ILE A 565 12.16 -14.62 -0.44
C ILE A 565 11.38 -15.73 -1.16
N TYR A 566 10.78 -15.41 -2.30
CA TYR A 566 10.04 -16.34 -3.18
C TYR A 566 10.93 -17.51 -3.63
N ASP A 567 12.19 -17.25 -3.98
CA ASP A 567 13.14 -18.28 -4.39
C ASP A 567 13.72 -19.06 -3.21
N TRP A 568 14.05 -18.41 -2.09
CA TRP A 568 14.52 -19.04 -0.84
C TRP A 568 13.49 -20.02 -0.25
N LEU A 569 12.18 -19.73 -0.38
CA LEU A 569 11.10 -20.66 0.02
C LEU A 569 11.10 -21.97 -0.80
N GLY A 570 11.65 -21.98 -2.02
CA GLY A 570 11.70 -23.16 -2.89
C GLY A 570 10.38 -23.47 -3.60
N ASN A 571 10.22 -24.73 -4.02
CA ASN A 571 9.02 -25.26 -4.65
C ASN A 571 8.94 -26.80 -4.50
N SER A 572 8.16 -27.28 -3.53
CA SER A 572 7.87 -28.70 -3.36
C SER A 572 6.73 -29.21 -4.27
N THR A 573 6.11 -28.33 -5.06
CA THR A 573 5.03 -28.63 -6.02
C THR A 573 5.37 -28.17 -7.45
N PRO A 574 6.47 -28.67 -8.07
CA PRO A 574 6.76 -28.39 -9.48
C PRO A 574 5.63 -28.91 -10.39
N GLY A 575 5.30 -28.13 -11.43
CA GLY A 575 4.24 -28.49 -12.37
C GLY A 575 2.79 -28.27 -11.90
N HIS A 576 2.57 -27.68 -10.71
CA HIS A 576 1.22 -27.34 -10.24
C HIS A 576 0.49 -26.43 -11.25
N SER A 577 -0.70 -26.82 -11.69
CA SER A 577 -1.47 -26.18 -12.78
C SER A 577 -1.68 -24.67 -12.60
N GLU A 578 -2.10 -24.23 -11.41
CA GLU A 578 -2.27 -22.80 -11.09
C GLU A 578 -0.95 -22.01 -10.89
N GLY A 579 0.21 -22.65 -11.03
CA GLY A 579 1.51 -22.04 -10.76
C GLY A 579 1.82 -21.81 -9.28
N LEU A 580 1.21 -22.60 -8.37
CA LEU A 580 1.44 -22.51 -6.93
C LEU A 580 2.68 -23.30 -6.53
N ARG A 581 3.54 -22.67 -5.71
CA ARG A 581 4.76 -23.23 -5.14
C ARG A 581 4.59 -23.39 -3.64
N VAL A 582 4.36 -24.60 -3.14
CA VAL A 582 4.46 -24.89 -1.70
C VAL A 582 5.94 -24.80 -1.29
N PRO A 583 6.29 -24.29 -0.09
CA PRO A 583 7.68 -24.21 0.33
C PRO A 583 8.37 -25.59 0.40
N ASN A 584 9.69 -25.64 0.18
CA ASN A 584 10.51 -26.86 0.37
C ASN A 584 10.63 -27.26 1.84
N VAL A 585 10.51 -26.28 2.75
CA VAL A 585 10.68 -26.44 4.19
C VAL A 585 9.56 -25.67 4.89
N PRO A 586 8.82 -26.28 5.84
CA PRO A 586 7.80 -25.58 6.63
C PRO A 586 8.34 -24.28 7.21
N THR A 587 7.74 -23.16 6.80
CA THR A 587 8.19 -21.80 7.12
C THR A 587 7.05 -21.06 7.81
N VAL A 588 7.34 -20.46 8.96
CA VAL A 588 6.32 -19.81 9.81
C VAL A 588 6.51 -18.30 9.81
N MET A 589 5.43 -17.57 9.56
CA MET A 589 5.39 -16.12 9.73
C MET A 589 4.95 -15.75 11.15
N LEU A 590 5.70 -14.86 11.80
CA LEU A 590 5.40 -14.26 13.09
C LEU A 590 5.07 -12.79 12.87
N VAL A 591 3.85 -12.36 13.17
CA VAL A 591 3.43 -10.96 13.01
C VAL A 591 3.09 -10.35 14.37
N LYS A 592 3.67 -9.18 14.68
CA LYS A 592 3.19 -8.28 15.75
C LYS A 592 2.53 -7.04 15.15
#